data_AF-A0A6C0FPK5-F1
#
_entry.id   AF-A0A6C0FPK5-F1
#
_cell.length_a   1.000
_cell.length_b   1.000
_cell.length_c   1.000
_cell.angle_alpha   90.00
_cell.angle_beta   90.00
_cell.angle_gamma   90.00
#
_symmetry.space_group_name_H-M   'P 1'
#
loop_
_entity.id
_entity.type
_entity.pdbx_description
1 polymer ?
#
loop_
_entity_poly.entity_id
_entity_poly.type
_entity_poly.pdbx_seq_one_letter_code
_entity_poly.pdbx_strand_id
1 'polypeptide(L)'
;MSGRVADHRVPVATSLHRWESLTSLHWSYPPRAVAPLLPDGLEVDVLDGRAWVGLTPFVMRDVRLGALPPPRAWARFVEVNVRTYVRHPASATDGIWFLALLAPSRAVVAGLRQLGLPYVHAATVTGLRTPLLRACGLPPPSGPPHALWSRGVGVPRPSLP
;
A
#
# COMPACT_ATOMS: atom_id res chain seq x y z
N MET A 1 13.17 -7.38 -1.16
CA MET A 1 12.15 -7.51 -0.08
C MET A 1 12.84 -7.29 1.26
N SER A 2 12.40 -6.31 2.05
CA SER A 2 12.96 -6.12 3.40
C SER A 2 12.84 -7.41 4.21
N GLY A 3 13.92 -7.80 4.87
CA GLY A 3 13.97 -9.04 5.64
C GLY A 3 12.95 -9.06 6.77
N ARG A 4 12.89 -10.18 7.51
CA ARG A 4 12.06 -10.27 8.74
C ARG A 4 12.50 -9.30 9.84
N VAL A 5 13.69 -8.72 9.71
CA VAL A 5 14.29 -7.80 10.67
C VAL A 5 14.33 -6.42 10.01
N ALA A 6 13.95 -5.39 10.77
CA ALA A 6 14.01 -4.02 10.29
C ALA A 6 15.49 -3.61 10.11
N ASP A 7 15.82 -3.11 8.92
CA ASP A 7 17.18 -2.63 8.61
C ASP A 7 17.58 -1.41 9.45
N HIS A 8 16.58 -0.70 9.97
CA HIS A 8 16.75 0.46 10.84
C HIS A 8 15.86 0.37 12.08
N ARG A 9 16.40 0.82 13.21
CA ARG A 9 15.61 1.00 14.44
C ARG A 9 14.64 2.17 14.24
N VAL A 10 13.38 1.97 14.59
CA VAL A 10 12.36 3.04 14.64
C VAL A 10 12.29 3.57 16.07
N PRO A 11 12.91 4.73 16.39
CA PRO A 11 12.97 5.23 17.77
C PRO A 11 11.65 5.85 18.24
N VAL A 12 10.83 6.36 17.31
CA VAL A 12 9.58 7.06 17.61
C VAL A 12 8.50 6.56 16.67
N ALA A 13 7.40 6.07 17.25
CA ALA A 13 6.21 5.72 16.47
C ALA A 13 5.40 6.99 16.16
N THR A 14 5.45 7.44 14.91
CA THR A 14 4.68 8.61 14.43
C THR A 14 3.21 8.28 14.25
N SER A 15 2.91 7.07 13.78
CA SER A 15 1.56 6.54 13.62
C SER A 15 1.49 5.11 14.13
N LEU A 16 0.43 4.81 14.88
CA LEU A 16 0.13 3.46 15.35
C LEU A 16 -1.22 3.04 14.79
N HIS A 17 -1.27 1.83 14.23
CA HIS A 17 -2.48 1.26 13.65
C HIS A 17 -2.40 -0.27 13.68
N ARG A 18 -3.57 -0.92 13.69
CA ARG A 18 -3.71 -2.37 13.48
C ARG A 18 -4.29 -2.64 12.11
N TRP A 19 -3.78 -3.68 11.45
CA TRP A 19 -4.31 -4.16 10.17
C TRP A 19 -4.98 -5.52 10.39
N GLU A 20 -6.23 -5.61 9.93
CA GLU A 20 -7.06 -6.81 10.04
C GLU A 20 -7.55 -7.21 8.64
N SER A 21 -7.81 -8.50 8.43
CA SER A 21 -8.43 -9.03 7.20
C SER A 21 -7.72 -8.58 5.91
N LEU A 22 -6.40 -8.75 5.87
CA LEU A 22 -5.56 -8.34 4.75
C LEU A 22 -5.64 -9.37 3.62
N THR A 23 -6.02 -8.92 2.44
CA THR A 23 -5.94 -9.72 1.21
C THR A 23 -4.91 -9.07 0.30
N SER A 24 -4.02 -9.86 -0.30
CA SER A 24 -3.06 -9.39 -1.30
C SER A 24 -3.32 -10.11 -2.61
N LEU A 25 -3.62 -9.35 -3.65
CA LEU A 25 -3.79 -9.83 -5.02
C LEU A 25 -2.67 -9.27 -5.88
N HIS A 26 -1.96 -10.13 -6.62
CA HIS A 26 -0.86 -9.70 -7.47
C HIS A 26 -1.05 -10.17 -8.91
N TRP A 27 -0.79 -9.27 -9.85
CA TRP A 27 -0.76 -9.58 -11.28
C TRP A 27 0.60 -9.23 -11.87
N SER A 28 1.02 -10.05 -12.82
CA SER A 28 2.24 -9.79 -13.57
C SER A 28 1.95 -8.92 -14.80
N TYR A 29 2.84 -7.97 -15.07
CA TYR A 29 2.77 -7.04 -16.18
C TYR A 29 4.09 -7.01 -16.95
N PRO A 30 4.08 -6.67 -18.25
CA PRO A 30 5.29 -6.25 -18.95
C PRO A 30 5.89 -5.02 -18.24
N PRO A 31 7.20 -4.97 -17.92
CA PRO A 31 7.81 -3.83 -17.23
C PRO A 31 7.54 -2.48 -17.92
N ARG A 32 7.54 -2.48 -19.26
CA ARG A 32 7.21 -1.30 -20.08
C ARG A 32 5.81 -0.71 -19.85
N ALA A 33 4.87 -1.48 -19.31
CA ALA A 33 3.53 -0.99 -18.98
C ALA A 33 3.49 -0.27 -17.62
N VAL A 34 4.45 -0.56 -16.74
CA VAL A 34 4.51 -0.02 -15.37
C VAL A 34 5.50 1.14 -15.28
N ALA A 35 6.61 1.08 -16.01
CA ALA A 35 7.67 2.09 -15.97
C ALA A 35 7.18 3.54 -16.16
N PRO A 36 6.23 3.83 -17.08
CA PRO A 36 5.72 5.20 -17.26
C PRO A 36 4.92 5.75 -16.07
N LEU A 37 4.57 4.91 -15.09
CA LEU A 37 3.81 5.30 -13.90
C LEU A 37 4.70 5.64 -12.70
N LEU A 38 6.01 5.48 -12.86
CA LEU A 38 7.00 5.80 -11.83
C LEU A 38 7.50 7.24 -12.02
N PRO A 39 7.85 7.94 -10.93
CA PRO A 39 8.58 9.19 -11.03
C PRO A 39 10.01 8.94 -11.53
N ASP A 40 10.64 10.01 -12.01
CA ASP A 40 12.04 9.97 -12.42
C ASP A 40 12.94 9.48 -11.26
N GLY A 41 13.96 8.70 -11.62
CA GLY A 41 14.92 8.14 -10.65
C GLY A 41 14.50 6.82 -10.00
N LEU A 42 13.34 6.27 -10.34
CA LEU A 42 12.93 4.91 -9.95
C LEU A 42 12.84 3.99 -11.16
N GLU A 43 13.31 2.76 -10.98
CA GLU A 43 13.15 1.68 -11.96
C GLU A 43 12.14 0.66 -11.45
N VAL A 44 11.43 0.01 -12.36
CA VAL A 44 10.51 -1.09 -12.02
C VAL A 44 11.35 -2.27 -11.55
N ASP A 45 11.02 -2.82 -10.38
CA ASP A 45 11.61 -4.07 -9.92
C ASP A 45 10.96 -5.26 -10.66
N VAL A 46 11.80 -6.20 -11.10
CA VAL A 46 11.42 -7.25 -12.04
C VAL A 46 11.80 -8.61 -11.46
N LEU A 47 10.82 -9.49 -11.35
CA LEU A 47 10.98 -10.89 -10.97
C LEU A 47 10.57 -11.76 -12.16
N ASP A 48 11.47 -12.65 -12.59
CA ASP A 48 11.28 -13.52 -13.77
C ASP A 48 10.91 -12.76 -15.05
N GLY A 49 11.55 -11.61 -15.27
CA GLY A 49 11.28 -10.76 -16.44
C GLY A 49 9.93 -10.02 -16.40
N ARG A 50 9.20 -10.09 -15.28
CA ARG A 50 7.88 -9.50 -15.10
C ARG A 50 7.87 -8.46 -13.98
N ALA A 51 7.14 -7.38 -14.21
CA ALA A 51 6.79 -6.42 -13.16
C ALA A 51 5.55 -6.92 -12.41
N TRP A 52 5.45 -6.64 -11.12
CA TRP A 52 4.34 -7.11 -10.30
C TRP A 52 3.57 -5.95 -9.69
N VAL A 53 2.27 -5.92 -9.96
CA VAL A 53 1.35 -4.93 -9.38
C VAL A 53 0.45 -5.62 -8.38
N GLY A 54 0.48 -5.12 -7.14
CA GLY A 54 -0.30 -5.59 -6.02
C GLY A 54 -1.50 -4.70 -5.73
N LEU A 55 -2.65 -5.32 -5.47
CA LEU A 55 -3.83 -4.71 -4.90
C LEU A 55 -4.07 -5.33 -3.52
N THR A 56 -4.04 -4.53 -2.46
CA THR A 56 -4.11 -5.01 -1.09
C THR A 56 -5.21 -4.29 -0.31
N PRO A 57 -6.43 -4.84 -0.24
CA PRO A 57 -7.45 -4.38 0.69
C PRO A 57 -7.15 -4.90 2.10
N PHE A 58 -7.31 -4.03 3.09
CA PHE A 58 -7.23 -4.39 4.49
C PHE A 58 -8.07 -3.44 5.34
N VAL A 59 -8.42 -3.88 6.54
CA VAL A 59 -9.10 -3.03 7.52
C VAL A 59 -8.04 -2.36 8.37
N MET A 60 -7.98 -1.04 8.31
CA MET A 60 -7.21 -0.23 9.24
C MET A 60 -8.03 0.02 10.50
N ARG A 61 -7.41 -0.15 11.67
CA ARG A 61 -8.05 -0.01 12.98
C ARG A 61 -7.15 0.71 13.98
N ASP A 62 -7.76 1.46 14.90
CA ASP A 62 -7.13 2.21 15.99
C ASP A 62 -6.01 3.15 15.50
N VAL A 63 -6.24 3.82 14.36
CA VAL A 63 -5.30 4.77 13.79
C VAL A 63 -5.12 5.95 14.74
N ARG A 64 -3.89 6.16 15.21
CA ARG A 64 -3.55 7.25 16.12
C ARG A 64 -2.16 7.80 15.84
N LEU A 65 -1.99 9.11 16.05
CA LEU A 65 -0.71 9.79 15.95
C LEU A 65 0.00 9.74 17.30
N GLY A 66 1.19 9.14 17.35
CA GLY A 66 1.94 8.94 18.58
C GLY A 66 1.11 8.32 19.72
N ALA A 67 1.10 9.00 20.88
CA ALA A 67 0.38 8.57 22.08
C ALA A 67 -1.07 9.09 22.18
N LEU A 68 -1.56 9.85 21.19
CA LEU A 68 -2.91 10.40 21.23
C LEU A 68 -3.99 9.30 21.12
N PRO A 69 -5.18 9.48 21.70
CA PRO A 69 -6.28 8.55 21.49
C PRO A 69 -6.73 8.59 20.01
N PRO A 70 -7.19 7.45 19.44
CA PRO A 70 -7.66 7.43 18.06
C PRO A 70 -8.91 8.31 17.93
N PRO A 71 -8.97 9.22 16.94
CA PRO A 71 -10.17 10.02 16.71
C PRO A 71 -11.32 9.10 16.33
N ARG A 72 -12.44 9.20 17.07
CA ARG A 72 -13.63 8.32 16.93
C ARG A 72 -14.12 8.20 15.48
N ALA A 73 -13.99 9.25 14.69
CA ALA A 73 -14.44 9.30 13.31
C ALA A 73 -13.65 8.39 12.35
N TRP A 74 -12.37 8.09 12.62
CA TRP A 74 -11.49 7.35 11.72
C TRP A 74 -10.83 6.12 12.37
N ALA A 75 -11.41 5.64 13.48
CA ALA A 75 -10.86 4.51 14.23
C ALA A 75 -10.93 3.17 13.49
N ARG A 76 -11.78 3.03 12.45
CA ARG A 76 -11.85 1.82 11.62
C ARG A 76 -12.34 2.13 10.21
N PHE A 77 -11.55 1.75 9.20
CA PHE A 77 -11.96 1.87 7.80
C PHE A 77 -11.24 0.83 6.92
N VAL A 78 -11.80 0.55 5.74
CA VAL A 78 -11.12 -0.25 4.71
C VAL A 78 -10.19 0.66 3.92
N GLU A 79 -8.93 0.27 3.79
CA GLU A 79 -7.99 0.88 2.87
C GLU A 79 -7.64 -0.12 1.77
N VAL A 80 -7.46 0.37 0.54
CA VAL A 80 -6.94 -0.45 -0.58
C VAL A 80 -5.69 0.19 -1.13
N ASN A 81 -4.58 -0.54 -1.10
CA ASN A 81 -3.34 -0.10 -1.71
C ASN A 81 -3.22 -0.69 -3.11
N VAL A 82 -2.95 0.14 -4.12
CA VAL A 82 -2.46 -0.28 -5.43
C VAL A 82 -1.00 0.10 -5.50
N ARG A 83 -0.11 -0.88 -5.63
CA ARG A 83 1.34 -0.68 -5.54
C ARG A 83 2.12 -1.54 -6.52
N THR A 84 3.31 -1.08 -6.87
CA THR A 84 4.31 -1.86 -7.61
C THR A 84 5.62 -1.90 -6.83
N TYR A 85 6.50 -2.80 -7.21
CA TYR A 85 7.86 -2.89 -6.68
C TYR A 85 8.81 -2.06 -7.53
N VAL A 86 9.73 -1.37 -6.88
CA VAL A 86 10.68 -0.46 -7.52
C VAL A 86 12.06 -0.65 -6.94
N ARG A 87 13.06 -0.21 -7.69
CA ARG A 87 14.45 -0.14 -7.25
C ARG A 87 15.00 1.23 -7.54
N HIS A 88 15.78 1.78 -6.61
CA HIS A 88 16.56 2.98 -6.86
C HIS A 88 17.91 2.59 -7.49
N PRO A 89 18.21 3.01 -8.73
CA PRO A 89 19.37 2.50 -9.48
C PRO A 89 20.71 2.90 -8.85
N ALA A 90 20.83 4.11 -8.30
CA ALA A 90 22.10 4.58 -7.74
C ALA A 90 22.44 3.95 -6.38
N SER A 91 21.44 3.61 -5.57
CA SER A 91 21.65 3.03 -4.23
C SER A 91 21.35 1.53 -4.16
N ALA A 92 20.85 0.94 -5.25
CA ALA A 92 20.37 -0.44 -5.30
C ALA A 92 19.27 -0.77 -4.26
N THR A 93 18.57 0.23 -3.72
CA THR A 93 17.57 0.05 -2.68
C THR A 93 16.24 -0.40 -3.28
N ASP A 94 15.71 -1.52 -2.80
CA ASP A 94 14.36 -1.98 -3.15
C ASP A 94 13.30 -1.16 -2.42
N GLY A 95 12.13 -1.00 -3.04
CA GLY A 95 11.03 -0.25 -2.47
C GLY A 95 9.68 -0.69 -3.01
N ILE A 96 8.64 -0.09 -2.42
CA ILE A 96 7.28 -0.14 -2.95
C ILE A 96 6.88 1.27 -3.39
N TRP A 97 6.24 1.36 -4.54
CA TRP A 97 5.65 2.59 -5.05
C TRP A 97 4.14 2.45 -5.03
N PHE A 98 3.45 3.38 -4.35
CA PHE A 98 2.00 3.42 -4.34
C PHE A 98 1.51 4.14 -5.60
N LEU A 99 0.78 3.41 -6.45
CA LEU A 99 0.08 3.99 -7.59
C LEU A 99 -1.22 4.68 -7.13
N ALA A 100 -1.89 4.10 -6.13
CA ALA A 100 -3.07 4.69 -5.50
C ALA A 100 -3.30 4.13 -4.09
N LEU A 101 -3.89 4.95 -3.23
CA LEU A 101 -4.35 4.59 -1.90
C LEU A 101 -5.83 4.95 -1.76
N LEU A 102 -6.72 3.97 -1.68
CA LEU A 102 -8.15 4.23 -1.58
C LEU A 102 -8.60 4.26 -0.12
N ALA A 103 -9.30 5.31 0.28
CA ALA A 103 -9.91 5.42 1.60
C ALA A 103 -11.33 6.02 1.54
N PRO A 104 -12.24 5.64 2.45
CA PRO A 104 -13.62 6.09 2.44
C PRO A 104 -13.83 7.47 3.09
N SER A 105 -12.84 7.99 3.83
CA SER A 105 -12.96 9.30 4.49
C SER A 105 -12.36 10.40 3.64
N ARG A 106 -13.21 11.32 3.13
CA ARG A 106 -12.75 12.51 2.38
C ARG A 106 -11.77 13.36 3.17
N ALA A 107 -11.96 13.47 4.49
CA ALA A 107 -11.10 14.26 5.36
C ALA A 107 -9.72 13.61 5.53
N VAL A 108 -9.66 12.28 5.70
CA VAL A 108 -8.38 11.53 5.71
C VAL A 108 -7.65 11.70 4.39
N VAL A 109 -8.36 11.52 3.27
CA VAL A 109 -7.80 11.71 1.93
C VAL A 109 -7.25 13.12 1.76
N ALA A 110 -8.01 14.15 2.15
CA ALA A 110 -7.57 15.54 2.05
C ALA A 110 -6.30 15.82 2.87
N GLY A 111 -6.24 15.32 4.10
CA GLY A 111 -5.08 15.49 4.98
C GLY A 111 -3.83 14.75 4.51
N LEU A 112 -3.96 13.48 4.14
CA LEU A 112 -2.82 12.65 3.71
C LEU A 112 -2.28 13.05 2.34
N ARG A 113 -3.12 13.61 1.46
CA ARG A 113 -2.65 14.23 0.21
C ARG A 113 -1.72 15.43 0.44
N GLN A 114 -1.85 16.15 1.56
CA GLN A 114 -0.91 17.23 1.91
C GLN A 114 0.51 16.70 2.18
N LEU A 115 0.64 15.40 2.46
CA LEU A 115 1.92 14.71 2.64
C LEU A 115 2.47 14.12 1.33
N GLY A 116 1.87 14.45 0.18
CA GLY A 116 2.26 13.92 -1.12
C GLY A 116 1.79 12.48 -1.41
N LEU A 117 0.93 11.92 -0.56
CA LEU A 117 0.47 10.54 -0.72
C LEU A 117 -0.67 10.47 -1.76
N PRO A 118 -0.69 9.45 -2.65
CA PRO A 118 -1.65 9.34 -3.76
C PRO A 118 -3.02 8.82 -3.30
N TYR A 119 -3.60 9.45 -2.27
CA TYR A 119 -4.91 9.06 -1.75
C TYR A 119 -6.04 9.48 -2.69
N VAL A 120 -6.96 8.54 -2.91
CA VAL A 120 -8.18 8.68 -3.70
C VAL A 120 -9.36 8.34 -2.80
N HIS A 121 -10.38 9.19 -2.80
CA HIS A 121 -11.60 8.93 -2.06
C HIS A 121 -12.45 7.88 -2.77
N ALA A 122 -12.79 6.80 -2.06
CA ALA A 122 -13.71 5.78 -2.53
C ALA A 122 -14.63 5.34 -1.39
N ALA A 123 -15.91 5.73 -1.46
CA ALA A 123 -16.90 5.47 -0.41
C ALA A 123 -17.20 3.98 -0.23
N THR A 124 -17.07 3.17 -1.28
CA THR A 124 -17.27 1.72 -1.23
C THR A 124 -16.43 1.04 -2.31
N VAL A 125 -15.76 -0.05 -1.95
CA VAL A 125 -15.12 -0.96 -2.92
C VAL A 125 -16.00 -2.19 -3.04
N THR A 126 -16.89 -2.19 -4.04
CA THR A 126 -17.89 -3.27 -4.25
C THR A 126 -17.32 -4.45 -5.06
N GLY A 127 -16.08 -4.35 -5.55
CA GLY A 127 -15.39 -5.44 -6.22
C GLY A 127 -13.89 -5.18 -6.38
N LEU A 128 -13.07 -6.22 -6.19
CA LEU A 128 -11.62 -6.17 -6.38
C LEU A 128 -11.24 -6.46 -7.84
N ARG A 129 -11.95 -5.85 -8.80
CA ARG A 129 -11.73 -6.08 -10.23
C ARG A 129 -11.21 -4.83 -10.95
N THR A 130 -10.47 -5.14 -12.02
CA THR A 130 -9.95 -4.40 -13.18
C THR A 130 -10.10 -2.86 -13.29
N PRO A 131 -11.28 -2.23 -13.09
CA PRO A 131 -11.39 -0.77 -13.14
C PRO A 131 -10.38 0.00 -12.27
N LEU A 132 -10.01 -0.53 -11.10
CA LEU A 132 -9.02 0.13 -10.23
C LEU A 132 -7.62 0.18 -10.83
N LEU A 133 -7.18 -0.91 -11.46
CA LEU A 133 -5.87 -0.96 -12.14
C LEU A 133 -5.86 -0.06 -13.37
N ARG A 134 -6.96 -0.04 -14.13
CA ARG A 134 -7.13 0.88 -15.27
C ARG A 134 -7.11 2.34 -14.85
N ALA A 135 -7.73 2.68 -13.73
CA ALA A 135 -7.71 4.04 -13.19
C ALA A 135 -6.29 4.51 -12.82
N CYS A 136 -5.38 3.57 -12.54
CA CYS A 136 -3.96 3.85 -12.32
C CYS A 136 -3.14 3.90 -13.62
N GLY A 137 -3.78 3.86 -14.80
CA GLY A 137 -3.09 3.87 -16.10
C GLY A 137 -2.61 2.51 -16.59
N LEU A 138 -2.89 1.41 -15.88
CA LEU A 138 -2.48 0.07 -16.30
C LEU A 138 -3.47 -0.57 -17.27
N PRO A 139 -3.00 -1.38 -18.23
CA PRO A 139 -3.91 -2.22 -19.01
C PRO A 139 -4.59 -3.27 -18.10
N PRO A 140 -5.65 -3.93 -18.58
CA PRO A 140 -6.24 -5.08 -17.89
C PRO A 140 -5.18 -6.11 -17.56
N PRO A 141 -5.22 -6.70 -16.35
CA PRO A 141 -4.34 -7.81 -16.04
C PRO A 141 -4.66 -9.02 -16.94
N SER A 142 -3.62 -9.72 -17.37
CA SER A 142 -3.76 -11.01 -18.05
C SER A 142 -3.88 -12.12 -17.01
N GLY A 143 -5.00 -12.84 -16.99
CA GLY A 143 -5.17 -14.03 -16.13
C GLY A 143 -5.59 -13.72 -14.69
N PRO A 144 -5.77 -14.78 -13.87
CA PRO A 144 -6.12 -14.64 -12.47
C PRO A 144 -4.95 -14.08 -11.63
N PRO A 145 -5.22 -13.37 -10.53
CA PRO A 145 -4.17 -12.95 -9.60
C PRO A 145 -3.59 -14.12 -8.83
N HIS A 146 -2.34 -13.95 -8.39
CA HIS A 146 -1.84 -14.66 -7.22
C HIS A 146 -2.46 -14.03 -5.98
N ALA A 147 -3.20 -14.81 -5.20
CA ALA A 147 -3.95 -14.34 -4.04
C ALA A 147 -3.39 -14.92 -2.75
N LEU A 148 -3.18 -14.06 -1.76
CA LEU A 148 -2.88 -14.41 -0.38
C LEU A 148 -3.89 -13.73 0.53
N TRP A 149 -4.32 -14.42 1.59
CA TRP A 149 -5.15 -13.84 2.63
C TRP A 149 -4.54 -14.10 4.01
N SER A 150 -4.65 -13.11 4.89
CA SER A 150 -4.27 -13.21 6.29
C SER A 150 -5.28 -12.47 7.15
N ARG A 151 -5.63 -13.06 8.31
CA ARG A 151 -6.43 -12.37 9.34
C ARG A 151 -5.71 -11.12 9.89
N GLY A 152 -4.40 -11.02 9.69
CA GLY A 152 -3.50 -10.08 10.37
C GLY A 152 -2.69 -10.80 11.44
N VAL A 153 -1.51 -10.27 11.77
CA VAL A 153 -0.68 -10.77 12.85
C VAL A 153 -0.67 -9.79 14.02
N GLY A 154 -0.73 -10.33 15.24
CA GLY A 154 -0.57 -9.51 16.43
C GLY A 154 0.86 -9.00 16.51
N VAL A 155 1.05 -7.68 16.39
CA VAL A 155 2.33 -7.04 16.72
C VAL A 155 2.27 -6.69 18.21
N PRO A 156 3.19 -7.20 19.05
CA PRO A 156 3.27 -6.81 20.45
C PRO A 156 3.27 -5.29 20.55
N ARG A 157 2.50 -4.72 21.47
CA ARG A 157 2.56 -3.28 21.70
C ARG A 157 4.00 -2.94 22.09
N PRO A 158 4.67 -1.98 21.44
CA PRO A 158 5.96 -1.52 21.90
C PRO A 158 5.77 -1.04 23.34
N SER A 159 6.61 -1.55 24.26
CA SER A 159 6.71 -1.02 25.61
C SER A 159 7.11 0.44 25.45
N LEU A 160 6.20 1.36 25.74
CA LEU A 160 6.56 2.77 25.83
C LEU A 160 7.52 2.90 27.02
N PRO A 161 8.65 3.61 26.88
CA PRO A 161 9.51 3.94 28.02
C PRO A 161 8.77 4.81 29.04
#